data_AF-A0A3D4PHF6-F1
#
_entry.id   AF-A0A3D4PHF6-F1
#
_cell.length_a   1.000
_cell.length_b   1.000
_cell.length_c   1.000
_cell.angle_alpha   90.00
_cell.angle_beta   90.00
_cell.angle_gamma   90.00
#
_symmetry.space_group_name_H-M   'P 1'
#
loop_
_entity.id
_entity.type
_entity.pdbx_description
1 polymer ?
#
loop_
_entity_poly.entity_id
_entity_poly.type
_entity_poly.pdbx_seq_one_letter_code
_entity_poly.pdbx_strand_id
1 'polypeptide(L)'
;MINLLLNILILSLSGLCIVTLPESVGAIVFVSLDHFLVTLIAACPLAISILIALPVQYRKWWTRLLTLLALAVSFCMMSKLSVSTANELNQISLMIVKILIAFLLAGSLGMNLLRIWEQIKSQSIHHENSPLDLKIQLGVCLLAATLIPLTHTQFLVNYHHSQFDEAMNHQRIEKARINARDWSRLAPQAKWNSLKVTTVYRDLQKQCHALKQQLSHFGSEVHSDHTGARIQMHLHLDQHEDAIELIQPLLNSSQAALAWDTYGLILQREEKWEESLDAYSIALKLWQNKAENPQALAGQTSAYRGIALAEKKIGKTAQAEVAYQKLITLAPTAENHFLLARFYEEKQRSELAMKHAQQAAALAPGQFKEPAQKLIEMMKSSHFGCFRIYRSSLPEA
;
A
#
# COMPACT_ATOMS: atom_id res chain seq x y z
N MET A 1 39.88 -2.54 -5.73
CA MET A 1 39.13 -1.43 -6.35
C MET A 1 38.20 -1.89 -7.46
N ILE A 2 38.68 -2.55 -8.53
CA ILE A 2 37.85 -3.02 -9.66
C ILE A 2 36.64 -3.86 -9.23
N ASN A 3 36.81 -4.88 -8.37
CA ASN A 3 35.70 -5.71 -7.90
C ASN A 3 34.66 -4.96 -7.06
N LEU A 4 35.05 -3.87 -6.38
CA LEU A 4 34.12 -3.04 -5.61
C LEU A 4 33.26 -2.20 -6.54
N LEU A 5 33.87 -1.55 -7.53
CA LEU A 5 33.16 -0.81 -8.56
C LEU A 5 32.19 -1.70 -9.34
N LEU A 6 32.62 -2.92 -9.67
CA LEU A 6 31.78 -3.91 -10.34
C LEU A 6 30.56 -4.29 -9.47
N ASN A 7 30.72 -4.51 -8.17
CA ASN A 7 29.61 -4.84 -7.29
C ASN A 7 28.64 -3.66 -7.08
N ILE A 8 29.16 -2.42 -7.03
CA ILE A 8 28.32 -1.22 -7.00
C ILE A 8 27.51 -1.13 -8.30
N LEU A 9 28.12 -1.38 -9.45
CA LEU A 9 27.44 -1.41 -10.74
C LEU A 9 26.36 -2.49 -10.81
N ILE A 10 26.65 -3.70 -10.30
CA ILE A 10 25.68 -4.81 -10.25
C ILE A 10 24.47 -4.43 -9.40
N LEU A 11 24.69 -3.85 -8.22
CA LEU A 11 23.61 -3.42 -7.34
C LEU A 11 22.80 -2.26 -7.94
N SER A 12 23.47 -1.28 -8.55
CA SER A 12 22.79 -0.14 -9.18
C SER A 12 21.96 -0.58 -10.38
N LEU A 13 22.48 -1.47 -11.23
CA LEU A 13 21.75 -2.06 -12.35
C LEU A 13 20.55 -2.88 -11.86
N SER A 14 20.72 -3.71 -10.83
CA SER A 14 19.64 -4.53 -10.27
C SER A 14 18.52 -3.66 -9.69
N GLY A 15 18.88 -2.62 -8.91
CA GLY A 15 17.93 -1.66 -8.37
C GLY A 15 17.22 -0.85 -9.45
N LEU A 16 17.97 -0.35 -10.45
CA LEU A 16 17.41 0.40 -11.58
C LEU A 16 16.41 -0.45 -12.37
N CYS A 17 16.67 -1.74 -12.54
CA CYS A 17 15.76 -2.64 -13.26
C CYS A 17 14.46 -2.90 -12.51
N ILE A 18 14.51 -3.02 -11.18
CA ILE A 18 13.31 -3.15 -10.36
C ILE A 18 12.41 -1.91 -10.49
N VAL A 19 13.00 -0.71 -10.59
CA VAL A 19 12.27 0.55 -10.69
C VAL A 19 11.74 0.80 -12.11
N THR A 20 12.56 0.59 -13.13
CA THR A 20 12.26 1.03 -14.50
C THR A 20 11.50 0.00 -15.33
N LEU A 21 11.62 -1.29 -15.00
CA LEU A 21 11.03 -2.38 -15.77
C LEU A 21 10.05 -3.16 -14.89
N PRO A 22 8.79 -2.73 -14.77
CA PRO A 22 7.80 -3.37 -13.90
C PRO A 22 7.44 -4.82 -14.31
N GLU A 23 7.82 -5.22 -15.52
CA GLU A 23 7.68 -6.59 -16.06
C GLU A 23 8.97 -7.42 -15.93
N SER A 24 10.06 -6.84 -15.43
CA SER A 24 11.30 -7.58 -15.21
C SER A 24 11.12 -8.65 -14.13
N VAL A 25 11.91 -9.72 -14.21
CA VAL A 25 11.95 -10.75 -13.17
C VAL A 25 12.26 -10.13 -11.80
N GLY A 26 13.10 -9.08 -11.75
CA GLY A 26 13.36 -8.35 -10.51
C GLY A 26 12.14 -7.66 -9.91
N ALA A 27 11.37 -6.95 -10.73
CA ALA A 27 10.12 -6.32 -10.27
C ALA A 27 9.06 -7.36 -9.90
N ILE A 28 9.04 -8.53 -10.55
CA ILE A 28 8.13 -9.63 -10.20
C ILE A 28 8.52 -10.23 -8.84
N VAL A 29 9.81 -10.50 -8.62
CA VAL A 29 10.29 -11.16 -7.41
C VAL A 29 10.22 -10.22 -6.21
N PHE A 30 10.79 -9.01 -6.31
CA PHE A 30 10.92 -8.14 -5.15
C PHE A 30 9.78 -7.13 -4.99
N VAL A 31 8.94 -6.92 -6.01
CA VAL A 31 7.77 -6.00 -5.97
C VAL A 31 8.14 -4.52 -5.87
N SER A 32 9.05 -4.15 -4.98
CA SER A 32 9.59 -2.80 -4.83
C SER A 32 11.10 -2.82 -4.57
N LEU A 33 11.73 -1.65 -4.75
CA LEU A 33 13.15 -1.46 -4.43
C LEU A 33 13.40 -1.63 -2.92
N ASP A 34 12.50 -1.13 -2.09
CA ASP A 34 12.64 -1.21 -0.63
C ASP A 34 12.65 -2.66 -0.14
N HIS A 35 11.76 -3.50 -0.70
CA HIS A 35 11.70 -4.92 -0.35
C HIS A 35 13.00 -5.66 -0.74
N PHE A 36 13.60 -5.29 -1.87
CA PHE A 36 14.91 -5.79 -2.28
C PHE A 36 16.01 -5.35 -1.31
N LEU A 37 16.08 -4.07 -0.95
CA LEU A 37 17.08 -3.54 -0.04
C LEU A 37 16.99 -4.15 1.36
N VAL A 38 15.78 -4.29 1.91
CA VAL A 38 15.57 -4.95 3.21
C VAL A 38 16.06 -6.39 3.18
N THR A 39 15.76 -7.13 2.11
CA THR A 39 16.23 -8.52 1.97
C THR A 39 17.76 -8.59 1.84
N LEU A 40 18.35 -7.68 1.07
CA LEU A 40 19.80 -7.60 0.87
C LEU A 40 20.56 -7.27 2.16
N ILE A 41 20.09 -6.26 2.90
CA ILE A 41 20.68 -5.83 4.18
C ILE A 41 20.58 -6.97 5.20
N ALA A 42 19.43 -7.64 5.30
CA ALA A 42 19.24 -8.77 6.21
C ALA A 42 20.15 -9.97 5.88
N ALA A 43 20.46 -10.21 4.61
CA ALA A 43 21.34 -11.30 4.18
C ALA A 43 22.84 -11.00 4.38
N CYS A 44 23.23 -9.73 4.52
CA CYS A 44 24.63 -9.31 4.57
C CYS A 44 25.42 -9.87 5.76
N PRO A 45 24.94 -9.82 7.02
CA PRO A 45 25.64 -10.40 8.17
C PRO A 45 25.88 -11.91 8.03
N LEU A 46 24.89 -12.63 7.48
CA LEU A 46 25.00 -14.07 7.23
C LEU A 46 26.07 -14.37 6.18
N ALA A 47 26.04 -13.64 5.07
CA ALA A 47 27.03 -13.79 4.01
C ALA A 47 28.45 -13.52 4.54
N ILE A 48 28.65 -12.43 5.29
CA ILE A 48 29.93 -12.09 5.92
C ILE A 48 30.37 -13.20 6.89
N SER A 49 29.49 -13.70 7.73
CA SER A 49 29.82 -14.73 8.74
C SER A 49 30.24 -16.05 8.08
N ILE A 50 29.57 -16.47 7.00
CA ILE A 50 29.95 -17.65 6.22
C ILE A 50 31.32 -17.46 5.56
N LEU A 51 31.60 -16.25 5.05
CA LEU A 51 32.88 -15.93 4.43
C LEU A 51 34.05 -15.88 5.44
N ILE A 52 33.78 -15.50 6.69
CA ILE A 52 34.75 -15.55 7.79
C ILE A 52 35.05 -17.01 8.17
N ALA A 53 34.03 -17.87 8.17
CA ALA A 53 34.18 -19.29 8.50
C ALA A 53 34.96 -20.10 7.45
N LEU A 54 35.11 -19.60 6.22
CA LEU A 54 35.84 -20.28 5.15
C LEU A 54 37.37 -20.19 5.34
N PRO A 55 38.13 -21.27 5.10
CA PRO A 55 39.58 -21.22 5.13
C PRO A 55 40.15 -20.22 4.13
N VAL A 56 41.21 -19.51 4.52
CA VAL A 56 41.82 -18.41 3.74
C VAL A 56 42.17 -18.82 2.30
N GLN A 57 42.61 -20.06 2.09
CA GLN A 57 42.96 -20.57 0.75
C GLN A 57 41.77 -20.57 -0.22
N TYR A 58 40.55 -20.81 0.27
CA TYR A 58 39.35 -20.92 -0.56
C TYR A 58 38.65 -19.58 -0.77
N ARG A 59 38.92 -18.59 0.10
CA ARG A 59 38.22 -17.29 0.10
C ARG A 59 38.31 -16.58 -1.26
N LYS A 60 39.48 -16.57 -1.91
CA LYS A 60 39.66 -15.93 -3.24
C LYS A 60 38.83 -16.62 -4.33
N TRP A 61 38.78 -17.94 -4.34
CA TRP A 61 38.01 -18.70 -5.33
C TRP A 61 36.51 -18.46 -5.16
N TRP A 62 36.00 -18.54 -3.93
CA TRP A 62 34.60 -18.26 -3.60
C TRP A 62 34.19 -16.83 -3.96
N THR A 63 35.06 -15.83 -3.77
CA THR A 63 34.72 -14.45 -4.16
C THR A 63 34.43 -14.34 -5.66
N ARG A 64 35.26 -14.96 -6.51
CA ARG A 64 35.10 -14.91 -7.96
C ARG A 64 33.82 -15.64 -8.38
N LEU A 65 33.57 -16.79 -7.78
CA LEU A 65 32.34 -17.56 -8.02
C LEU A 65 31.09 -16.75 -7.64
N LEU A 66 31.05 -16.15 -6.45
CA LEU A 66 29.92 -15.33 -6.00
C LEU A 66 29.70 -14.10 -6.89
N THR A 67 30.77 -13.42 -7.34
CA THR A 67 30.64 -12.28 -8.25
C THR A 67 30.12 -12.71 -9.63
N LEU A 68 30.56 -13.85 -10.17
CA LEU A 68 30.04 -14.38 -11.43
C LEU A 68 28.57 -14.80 -11.32
N LEU A 69 28.20 -15.46 -10.21
CA LEU A 69 26.81 -15.80 -9.92
C LEU A 69 25.95 -14.54 -9.74
N ALA A 70 26.44 -13.52 -9.03
CA ALA A 70 25.78 -12.23 -8.88
C ALA A 70 25.54 -11.55 -10.23
N LEU A 71 26.53 -11.55 -11.14
CA LEU A 71 26.38 -11.05 -12.50
C LEU A 71 25.32 -11.82 -13.29
N ALA A 72 25.36 -13.16 -13.23
CA ALA A 72 24.39 -14.01 -13.91
C ALA A 72 22.96 -13.78 -13.37
N VAL A 73 22.81 -13.66 -12.05
CA VAL A 73 21.53 -13.36 -11.39
C VAL A 73 21.04 -11.98 -11.81
N SER A 74 21.86 -10.94 -11.75
CA SER A 74 21.48 -9.60 -12.19
C SER A 74 21.09 -9.58 -13.66
N PHE A 75 21.84 -10.25 -14.53
CA PHE A 75 21.47 -10.40 -15.93
C PHE A 75 20.10 -11.09 -16.10
N CYS A 76 19.85 -12.16 -15.33
CA CYS A 76 18.53 -12.80 -15.31
C CYS A 76 17.44 -11.85 -14.79
N MET A 77 17.71 -11.01 -13.78
CA MET A 77 16.76 -10.02 -13.29
C MET A 77 16.39 -9.00 -14.37
N MET A 78 17.33 -8.65 -15.25
CA MET A 78 17.12 -7.73 -16.39
C MET A 78 16.36 -8.36 -17.55
N SER A 79 16.41 -9.69 -17.68
CA SER A 79 15.76 -10.38 -18.79
C SER A 79 14.23 -10.25 -18.70
N LYS A 80 13.60 -9.95 -19.83
CA LYS A 80 12.14 -10.07 -20.00
C LYS A 80 11.73 -11.53 -20.20
N LEU A 81 12.30 -12.45 -19.43
CA LEU A 81 11.81 -13.82 -19.47
C LEU A 81 10.37 -13.77 -18.95
N SER A 82 9.42 -14.06 -19.84
CA SER A 82 8.04 -14.38 -19.46
C SER A 82 8.09 -15.69 -18.69
N VAL A 83 8.43 -15.60 -17.40
CA VAL A 83 8.21 -16.70 -16.47
C VAL A 83 6.72 -16.96 -16.55
N SER A 84 6.36 -18.07 -17.20
CA SER A 84 4.99 -18.50 -17.33
C SER A 84 4.43 -18.61 -15.91
N THR A 85 3.63 -17.63 -15.53
CA THR A 85 2.93 -17.53 -14.25
C THR A 85 1.92 -18.66 -14.07
N ALA A 86 1.83 -19.60 -15.03
CA ALA A 86 1.01 -20.79 -14.98
C ALA A 86 1.51 -21.83 -13.96
N ASN A 87 2.82 -21.86 -13.64
CA ASN A 87 3.29 -22.65 -12.50
C ASN A 87 3.17 -21.82 -11.24
N GLU A 88 2.17 -22.13 -10.41
CA GLU A 88 1.94 -21.53 -9.09
C GLU A 88 3.16 -21.76 -8.19
N LEU A 89 4.15 -20.88 -8.26
CA LEU A 89 5.27 -20.88 -7.33
C LEU A 89 4.71 -20.72 -5.91
N ASN A 90 4.95 -21.73 -5.08
CA ASN A 90 4.60 -21.69 -3.66
C ASN A 90 5.32 -20.50 -3.01
N GLN A 91 4.68 -19.84 -2.03
CA GLN A 91 5.24 -18.71 -1.29
C GLN A 91 6.61 -19.05 -0.68
N ILE A 92 6.79 -20.30 -0.23
CA ILE A 92 8.06 -20.82 0.26
C ILE A 92 9.15 -20.79 -0.83
N SER A 93 8.82 -21.27 -2.04
CA SER A 93 9.74 -21.26 -3.18
C SER A 93 10.16 -19.84 -3.54
N LEU A 94 9.23 -18.88 -3.53
CA LEU A 94 9.53 -17.47 -3.79
C LEU A 94 10.47 -16.89 -2.71
N MET A 95 10.26 -17.21 -1.44
CA MET A 95 11.16 -16.77 -0.37
C MET A 95 12.55 -17.35 -0.49
N ILE A 96 12.67 -18.64 -0.83
CA ILE A 96 13.97 -19.29 -1.06
C ILE A 96 14.70 -18.60 -2.20
N VAL A 97 14.02 -18.30 -3.31
CA VAL A 97 14.61 -17.57 -4.45
C VAL A 97 15.07 -16.18 -4.03
N LYS A 98 14.25 -15.42 -3.29
CA LYS A 98 14.61 -14.09 -2.77
C LYS A 98 15.86 -14.13 -1.90
N ILE A 99 15.90 -15.04 -0.93
CA ILE A 99 17.02 -15.20 0.00
C ILE A 99 18.28 -15.61 -0.77
N LEU A 100 18.17 -16.53 -1.73
CA LEU A 100 19.30 -16.96 -2.54
C LEU A 100 19.89 -15.80 -3.37
N ILE A 101 19.04 -15.02 -4.04
CA ILE A 101 19.46 -13.84 -4.80
C ILE A 101 20.13 -12.82 -3.89
N ALA A 102 19.49 -12.47 -2.77
CA ALA A 102 20.02 -11.51 -1.81
C ALA A 102 21.36 -12.00 -1.23
N PHE A 103 21.47 -13.29 -0.92
CA PHE A 103 22.70 -13.90 -0.41
C PHE A 103 23.85 -13.83 -1.41
N LEU A 104 23.61 -14.13 -2.69
CA LEU A 104 24.64 -14.06 -3.74
C LEU A 104 25.16 -12.63 -3.92
N LEU A 105 24.24 -11.65 -3.93
CA LEU A 105 24.58 -10.23 -4.06
C LEU A 105 25.30 -9.71 -2.80
N ALA A 106 24.79 -10.04 -1.61
CA ALA A 106 25.38 -9.64 -0.34
C ALA A 106 26.74 -10.30 -0.10
N GLY A 107 26.93 -11.55 -0.51
CA GLY A 107 28.23 -12.24 -0.43
C GLY A 107 29.29 -11.61 -1.32
N SER A 108 28.92 -11.18 -2.53
CA SER A 108 29.82 -10.42 -3.39
C SER A 108 30.23 -9.08 -2.74
N LEU A 109 29.28 -8.36 -2.13
CA LEU A 109 29.54 -7.08 -1.45
C LEU A 109 30.35 -7.23 -0.16
N GLY A 110 29.95 -8.18 0.69
CA GLY A 110 30.50 -8.44 2.01
C GLY A 110 31.99 -8.75 1.96
N MET A 111 32.46 -9.43 0.92
CA MET A 111 33.89 -9.69 0.71
C MET A 111 34.72 -8.44 0.48
N ASN A 112 34.19 -7.43 -0.22
CA ASN A 112 34.91 -6.17 -0.41
C ASN A 112 34.93 -5.35 0.88
N LEU A 113 33.82 -5.34 1.61
CA LEU A 113 33.74 -4.71 2.93
C LEU A 113 34.69 -5.38 3.92
N LEU A 114 34.81 -6.71 3.88
CA LEU A 114 35.71 -7.46 4.76
C LEU A 114 37.19 -7.14 4.47
N ARG A 115 37.57 -6.90 3.22
CA ARG A 115 38.94 -6.45 2.88
C ARG A 115 39.23 -5.05 3.42
N ILE A 116 38.27 -4.14 3.29
CA ILE A 116 38.38 -2.78 3.87
C ILE A 116 38.48 -2.90 5.40
N TRP A 117 37.66 -3.76 6.01
CA TRP A 117 37.68 -4.02 7.43
C TRP A 117 38.99 -4.65 7.91
N GLU A 118 39.54 -5.64 7.21
CA GLU A 118 40.86 -6.23 7.52
C GLU A 118 41.98 -5.20 7.42
N GLN A 119 41.89 -4.29 6.44
CA GLN A 119 42.83 -3.18 6.29
C GLN A 119 42.74 -2.14 7.42
N ILE A 120 41.55 -1.94 8.00
CA ILE A 120 41.34 -1.09 9.18
C ILE A 120 41.73 -1.83 10.47
N LYS A 121 41.37 -3.11 10.58
CA LYS A 121 41.58 -3.94 11.77
C LYS A 121 43.04 -4.38 11.93
N SER A 122 43.87 -4.37 10.88
CA SER A 122 45.32 -4.55 11.04
C SER A 122 45.98 -3.49 11.93
N GLN A 123 45.22 -2.48 12.40
CA GLN A 123 45.62 -1.50 13.41
C GLN A 123 45.07 -1.77 14.82
N SER A 124 44.23 -2.79 15.04
CA SER A 124 43.56 -3.04 16.32
C SER A 124 43.69 -4.50 16.79
N ILE A 125 44.04 -4.64 18.07
CA ILE A 125 44.59 -5.79 18.79
C ILE A 125 43.82 -7.12 18.62
N HIS A 126 44.58 -8.23 18.69
CA HIS A 126 44.12 -9.62 18.67
C HIS A 126 43.11 -9.95 19.79
N HIS A 127 41.83 -10.08 19.43
CA HIS A 127 40.87 -10.84 20.22
C HIS A 127 40.66 -12.22 19.60
N GLU A 128 40.92 -13.26 20.38
CA GLU A 128 40.77 -14.66 20.02
C GLU A 128 39.31 -15.08 20.23
N ASN A 129 38.55 -15.27 19.14
CA ASN A 129 37.15 -15.67 19.22
C ASN A 129 37.04 -17.19 19.45
N SER A 130 36.25 -17.61 20.44
CA SER A 130 36.00 -19.03 20.71
C SER A 130 35.06 -19.66 19.67
N PRO A 131 35.18 -20.97 19.37
CA PRO A 131 34.36 -21.66 18.35
C PRO A 131 32.86 -21.76 18.71
N LEU A 132 32.51 -21.67 20.00
CA LEU A 132 31.12 -21.64 20.45
C LEU A 132 30.42 -20.34 20.00
N ASP A 133 31.16 -19.23 20.00
CA ASP A 133 30.69 -17.90 19.62
C ASP A 133 30.29 -17.83 18.14
N LEU A 134 31.07 -18.48 17.26
CA LEU A 134 30.79 -18.50 15.82
C LEU A 134 29.47 -19.21 15.47
N LYS A 135 29.14 -20.31 16.16
CA LYS A 135 27.88 -21.05 15.91
C LYS A 135 26.66 -20.22 16.32
N ILE A 136 26.75 -19.53 17.47
CA ILE A 136 25.68 -18.65 17.95
C ILE A 136 25.52 -17.47 16.99
N GLN A 137 26.62 -16.84 16.58
CA GLN A 137 26.61 -15.75 15.61
C GLN A 137 25.96 -16.16 14.28
N LEU A 138 26.33 -17.32 13.72
CA LEU A 138 25.72 -17.85 12.50
C LEU A 138 24.22 -18.10 12.67
N GLY A 139 23.80 -18.66 13.81
CA GLY A 139 22.40 -18.87 14.15
C GLY A 139 21.59 -17.56 14.18
N VAL A 140 22.12 -16.53 14.85
CA VAL A 140 21.49 -15.20 14.91
C VAL A 140 21.42 -14.55 13.53
N CYS A 141 22.50 -14.61 12.74
CA CYS A 141 22.51 -14.06 11.39
C CYS A 141 21.52 -14.78 10.45
N LEU A 142 21.39 -16.10 10.55
CA LEU A 142 20.44 -16.87 9.77
C LEU A 142 18.99 -16.52 10.14
N LEU A 143 18.72 -16.37 11.44
CA LEU A 143 17.41 -15.94 11.95
C LEU A 143 17.08 -14.52 11.48
N ALA A 144 18.03 -13.59 11.50
CA ALA A 144 17.84 -12.24 10.97
C ALA A 144 17.58 -12.23 9.46
N ALA A 145 18.36 -12.99 8.67
CA ALA A 145 18.23 -13.09 7.21
C ALA A 145 16.90 -13.71 6.75
N THR A 146 16.17 -14.40 7.64
CA THR A 146 14.91 -15.06 7.35
C THR A 146 13.71 -14.33 7.95
N LEU A 147 13.75 -13.97 9.24
CA LEU A 147 12.63 -13.32 9.91
C LEU A 147 12.40 -11.89 9.43
N ILE A 148 13.45 -11.09 9.19
CA ILE A 148 13.29 -9.69 8.78
C ILE A 148 12.60 -9.57 7.41
N PRO A 149 13.04 -10.29 6.36
CA PRO A 149 12.35 -10.23 5.06
C PRO A 149 10.94 -10.83 5.11
N LEU A 150 10.71 -11.84 5.96
CA LEU A 150 9.39 -12.45 6.16
C LEU A 150 8.40 -11.46 6.78
N THR A 151 8.77 -10.80 7.88
CA THR A 151 7.90 -9.80 8.54
C THR A 151 7.64 -8.61 7.63
N HIS A 152 8.66 -8.15 6.90
CA HIS A 152 8.49 -7.08 5.91
C HIS A 152 7.57 -7.49 4.75
N THR A 153 7.70 -8.72 4.23
CA THR A 153 6.78 -9.26 3.21
C THR A 153 5.33 -9.24 3.73
N GLN A 154 5.12 -9.70 4.97
CA GLN A 154 3.79 -9.71 5.57
C GLN A 154 3.22 -8.29 5.74
N PHE A 155 4.05 -7.34 6.14
CA PHE A 155 3.67 -5.93 6.20
C PHE A 155 3.23 -5.40 4.83
N LEU A 156 3.99 -5.67 3.77
CA LEU A 156 3.64 -5.24 2.42
C LEU A 156 2.36 -5.91 1.90
N VAL A 157 2.14 -7.20 2.22
CA VAL A 157 0.89 -7.90 1.89
C VAL A 157 -0.30 -7.19 2.54
N ASN A 158 -0.21 -6.87 3.84
CA ASN A 158 -1.27 -6.18 4.55
C ASN A 158 -1.50 -4.76 4.00
N TYR A 159 -0.42 -4.05 3.68
CA TYR A 159 -0.46 -2.72 3.08
C TYR A 159 -1.20 -2.73 1.73
N HIS A 160 -0.78 -3.58 0.79
CA HIS A 160 -1.42 -3.64 -0.52
C HIS A 160 -2.85 -4.18 -0.47
N HIS A 161 -3.15 -5.10 0.45
CA HIS A 161 -4.53 -5.54 0.69
C HIS A 161 -5.42 -4.37 1.16
N SER A 162 -4.96 -3.59 2.14
CA SER A 162 -5.69 -2.43 2.64
C SER A 162 -5.87 -1.35 1.56
N GLN A 163 -4.82 -1.06 0.80
CA GLN A 163 -4.87 -0.08 -0.29
C GLN A 163 -5.74 -0.56 -1.45
N PHE A 164 -5.76 -1.86 -1.71
CA PHE A 164 -6.66 -2.49 -2.67
C PHE A 164 -8.13 -2.33 -2.26
N ASP A 165 -8.48 -2.68 -1.02
CA ASP A 165 -9.85 -2.55 -0.51
C ASP A 165 -10.32 -1.09 -0.55
N GLU A 166 -9.46 -0.16 -0.14
CA GLU A 166 -9.75 1.28 -0.22
C GLU A 166 -9.99 1.72 -1.67
N ALA A 167 -9.15 1.30 -2.61
CA ALA A 167 -9.29 1.64 -4.02
C ALA A 167 -10.57 1.04 -4.63
N MET A 168 -10.93 -0.19 -4.27
CA MET A 168 -12.18 -0.83 -4.72
C MET A 168 -13.41 -0.11 -4.18
N ASN A 169 -13.41 0.28 -2.90
CA ASN A 169 -14.51 1.03 -2.30
C ASN A 169 -14.73 2.40 -2.97
N HIS A 170 -13.65 3.04 -3.44
CA HIS A 170 -13.70 4.31 -4.14
C HIS A 170 -13.74 4.20 -5.67
N GLN A 171 -13.92 2.99 -6.21
CA GLN A 171 -13.95 2.71 -7.66
C GLN A 171 -12.71 3.24 -8.42
N ARG A 172 -11.54 3.26 -7.77
CA ARG A 172 -10.25 3.62 -8.38
C ARG A 172 -9.64 2.39 -9.03
N ILE A 173 -10.18 2.01 -10.19
CA ILE A 173 -9.88 0.74 -10.88
C ILE A 173 -8.38 0.60 -11.17
N GLU A 174 -7.70 1.67 -11.62
CA GLU A 174 -6.26 1.60 -11.89
C GLU A 174 -5.44 1.44 -10.61
N LYS A 175 -5.76 2.18 -9.54
CA LYS A 175 -5.10 2.03 -8.23
C LYS A 175 -5.34 0.64 -7.63
N ALA A 176 -6.56 0.11 -7.76
CA ALA A 176 -6.89 -1.25 -7.34
C ALA A 176 -6.09 -2.28 -8.15
N ARG A 177 -5.98 -2.11 -9.48
CA ARG A 177 -5.19 -2.98 -10.35
C ARG A 177 -3.71 -3.02 -9.94
N ILE A 178 -3.11 -1.87 -9.64
CA ILE A 178 -1.72 -1.77 -9.19
C ILE A 178 -1.53 -2.52 -7.86
N ASN A 179 -2.39 -2.28 -6.87
CA ASN A 179 -2.28 -2.95 -5.58
C ASN A 179 -2.56 -4.46 -5.66
N ALA A 180 -3.52 -4.89 -6.49
CA ALA A 180 -3.78 -6.30 -6.75
C ALA A 180 -2.59 -6.99 -7.42
N ARG A 181 -1.92 -6.32 -8.37
CA ARG A 181 -0.69 -6.82 -9.00
C ARG A 181 0.37 -7.10 -7.94
N ASP A 182 0.66 -6.10 -7.11
CA ASP A 182 1.75 -6.17 -6.14
C ASP A 182 1.42 -7.16 -5.01
N TRP A 183 0.17 -7.16 -4.53
CA TRP A 183 -0.34 -8.18 -3.61
C TRP A 183 -0.19 -9.60 -4.18
N SER A 184 -0.57 -9.82 -5.45
CA SER A 184 -0.47 -11.13 -6.10
C SER A 184 0.97 -11.63 -6.26
N ARG A 185 1.95 -10.73 -6.38
CA ARG A 185 3.38 -11.07 -6.43
C ARG A 185 3.92 -11.44 -5.07
N LEU A 186 3.46 -10.78 -4.00
CA LEU A 186 3.89 -11.06 -2.63
C LEU A 186 3.24 -12.34 -2.08
N ALA A 187 1.96 -12.55 -2.38
CA ALA A 187 1.16 -13.67 -1.88
C ALA A 187 0.24 -14.24 -2.98
N PRO A 188 0.77 -15.08 -3.90
CA PRO A 188 0.01 -15.60 -5.04
C PRO A 188 -1.24 -16.42 -4.68
N GLN A 189 -1.25 -17.02 -3.50
CA GLN A 189 -2.36 -17.84 -2.98
C GLN A 189 -3.38 -17.04 -2.17
N ALA A 190 -3.17 -15.73 -1.98
CA ALA A 190 -4.10 -14.87 -1.26
C ALA A 190 -5.44 -14.78 -2.01
N LYS A 191 -6.52 -14.58 -1.24
CA LYS A 191 -7.87 -14.49 -1.76
C LYS A 191 -8.54 -13.19 -1.34
N TRP A 192 -9.35 -12.65 -2.24
CA TRP A 192 -10.30 -11.57 -1.98
C TRP A 192 -11.69 -12.06 -2.33
N ASN A 193 -12.63 -12.02 -1.39
CA ASN A 193 -13.99 -12.56 -1.57
C ASN A 193 -14.01 -13.98 -2.16
N SER A 194 -13.17 -14.87 -1.63
CA SER A 194 -12.97 -16.27 -2.08
C SER A 194 -12.30 -16.44 -3.45
N LEU A 195 -12.09 -15.38 -4.23
CA LEU A 195 -11.37 -15.41 -5.50
C LEU A 195 -9.87 -15.23 -5.27
N LYS A 196 -9.03 -15.94 -6.03
CA LYS A 196 -7.56 -15.72 -5.99
C LYS A 196 -7.26 -14.29 -6.46
N VAL A 197 -6.36 -13.60 -5.76
CA VAL A 197 -5.95 -12.23 -6.09
C VAL A 197 -5.37 -12.13 -7.51
N THR A 198 -4.73 -13.19 -8.02
CA THR A 198 -4.22 -13.25 -9.40
C THR A 198 -5.33 -13.14 -10.45
N THR A 199 -6.49 -13.76 -10.19
CA THR A 199 -7.67 -13.66 -11.05
C THR A 199 -8.25 -12.25 -10.99
N VAL A 200 -8.40 -11.70 -9.78
CA VAL A 200 -8.90 -10.33 -9.56
C VAL A 200 -8.02 -9.29 -10.29
N TYR A 201 -6.70 -9.41 -10.18
CA TYR A 201 -5.75 -8.57 -10.90
C TYR A 201 -5.96 -8.64 -12.42
N ARG A 202 -6.12 -9.85 -12.98
CA ARG A 202 -6.33 -10.05 -14.42
C ARG A 202 -7.64 -9.41 -14.90
N ASP A 203 -8.70 -9.52 -14.11
CA ASP A 203 -9.99 -8.94 -14.46
C ASP A 203 -9.94 -7.40 -14.39
N LEU A 204 -9.29 -6.84 -13.36
CA LEU A 204 -9.04 -5.39 -13.28
C LEU A 204 -8.16 -4.89 -14.43
N GLN A 205 -7.17 -5.68 -14.85
CA GLN A 205 -6.35 -5.34 -16.02
C GLN A 205 -7.17 -5.26 -17.30
N LYS A 206 -8.10 -6.21 -17.51
CA LYS A 206 -9.03 -6.16 -18.64
C LYS A 206 -9.94 -4.94 -18.57
N GLN A 207 -10.47 -4.61 -17.39
CA GLN A 207 -11.31 -3.43 -17.20
C GLN A 207 -10.54 -2.13 -17.51
N CYS A 208 -9.32 -1.97 -17.00
CA CYS A 208 -8.48 -0.82 -17.33
C CYS A 208 -8.19 -0.72 -18.83
N HIS A 209 -7.93 -1.85 -19.49
CA HIS A 209 -7.70 -1.87 -20.94
C HIS A 209 -8.96 -1.46 -21.71
N ALA A 210 -10.13 -1.95 -21.32
CA ALA A 210 -11.41 -1.59 -21.92
C ALA A 210 -11.71 -0.09 -21.76
N LEU A 211 -11.48 0.48 -20.56
CA LEU A 211 -11.65 1.92 -20.32
C LEU A 211 -10.71 2.77 -21.19
N LYS A 212 -9.43 2.39 -21.26
CA LYS A 212 -8.44 3.07 -22.13
C LYS A 212 -8.82 2.98 -23.60
N GLN A 213 -9.30 1.82 -24.04
CA GLN A 213 -9.78 1.63 -25.40
C GLN A 213 -11.01 2.50 -25.69
N GLN A 214 -12.00 2.55 -24.79
CA GLN A 214 -13.16 3.43 -24.92
C GLN A 214 -12.73 4.90 -25.01
N LEU A 215 -11.79 5.35 -24.16
CA LEU A 215 -11.23 6.69 -24.22
C LEU A 215 -10.61 7.01 -25.58
N SER A 216 -9.88 6.07 -26.20
CA SER A 216 -9.31 6.30 -27.53
C SER A 216 -10.36 6.43 -28.64
N HIS A 217 -11.57 5.90 -28.47
CA HIS A 217 -12.65 6.01 -29.47
C HIS A 217 -13.32 7.39 -29.47
N PHE A 218 -13.28 8.14 -28.36
CA PHE A 218 -13.87 9.47 -28.30
C PHE A 218 -13.12 10.51 -29.15
N GLY A 219 -11.93 10.18 -29.66
CA GLY A 219 -11.11 11.11 -30.44
C GLY A 219 -10.65 12.34 -29.64
N SER A 220 -10.08 13.32 -30.34
CA SER A 220 -9.63 14.59 -29.75
C SER A 220 -10.78 15.59 -29.52
N GLU A 221 -11.92 15.41 -30.18
CA GLU A 221 -13.03 16.37 -30.12
C GLU A 221 -13.94 16.10 -28.91
N VAL A 222 -13.98 17.05 -27.98
CA VAL A 222 -14.82 16.99 -26.77
C VAL A 222 -16.26 17.36 -27.15
N HIS A 223 -17.07 16.36 -27.47
CA HIS A 223 -18.51 16.52 -27.61
C HIS A 223 -19.17 16.59 -26.22
N SER A 224 -20.07 17.58 -26.02
CA SER A 224 -20.73 17.86 -24.74
C SER A 224 -21.43 16.65 -24.12
N ASP A 225 -21.93 15.76 -24.97
CA ASP A 225 -22.81 14.65 -24.57
C ASP A 225 -22.03 13.49 -23.94
N HIS A 226 -20.70 13.50 -24.07
CA HIS A 226 -19.81 12.47 -23.53
C HIS A 226 -18.84 12.98 -22.47
N THR A 227 -18.81 14.29 -22.19
CA THR A 227 -17.87 14.90 -21.24
C THR A 227 -17.97 14.25 -19.86
N GLY A 228 -19.18 14.06 -19.33
CA GLY A 228 -19.39 13.42 -18.03
C GLY A 228 -18.86 11.98 -17.98
N ALA A 229 -19.11 11.18 -19.02
CA ALA A 229 -18.61 9.82 -19.12
C ALA A 229 -17.07 9.77 -19.20
N ARG A 230 -16.46 10.67 -19.98
CA ARG A 230 -15.00 10.79 -20.07
C ARG A 230 -14.37 11.16 -18.74
N ILE A 231 -14.94 12.13 -18.01
CA ILE A 231 -14.49 12.49 -16.67
C ILE A 231 -14.51 11.26 -15.75
N GLN A 232 -15.62 10.51 -15.72
CA GLN A 232 -15.73 9.30 -14.90
C GLN A 232 -14.70 8.23 -15.29
N MET A 233 -14.45 8.00 -16.58
CA MET A 233 -13.43 7.07 -17.04
C MET A 233 -12.02 7.48 -16.58
N HIS A 234 -11.66 8.76 -16.71
CA HIS A 234 -10.38 9.27 -16.21
C HIS A 234 -10.27 9.13 -14.68
N LEU A 235 -11.36 9.36 -13.92
CA LEU A 235 -11.40 9.15 -12.47
C LEU A 235 -11.22 7.67 -12.09
N HIS A 236 -11.80 6.73 -12.85
CA HIS A 236 -11.58 5.30 -12.63
C HIS A 236 -10.13 4.88 -12.93
N LEU A 237 -9.51 5.54 -13.91
CA LEU A 237 -8.12 5.31 -14.32
C LEU A 237 -7.11 6.10 -13.49
N ASP A 238 -7.55 6.85 -12.48
CA ASP A 238 -6.70 7.71 -11.64
C ASP A 238 -5.93 8.80 -12.44
N GLN A 239 -6.47 9.18 -13.61
CA GLN A 239 -5.93 10.20 -14.50
C GLN A 239 -6.51 11.58 -14.15
N HIS A 240 -6.05 12.14 -13.04
CA HIS A 240 -6.62 13.38 -12.48
C HIS A 240 -6.41 14.60 -13.38
N GLU A 241 -5.25 14.75 -14.01
CA GLU A 241 -4.94 15.89 -14.88
C GLU A 241 -5.90 15.97 -16.08
N ASP A 242 -6.07 14.84 -16.79
CA ASP A 242 -7.01 14.72 -17.91
C ASP A 242 -8.47 15.01 -17.46
N ALA A 243 -8.84 14.54 -16.26
CA ALA A 243 -10.17 14.82 -15.69
C ALA A 243 -10.36 16.30 -15.38
N ILE A 244 -9.33 16.97 -14.82
CA ILE A 244 -9.37 18.40 -14.50
C ILE A 244 -9.52 19.23 -15.78
N GLU A 245 -8.80 18.90 -16.86
CA GLU A 245 -8.91 19.61 -18.15
C GLU A 245 -10.37 19.61 -18.67
N LEU A 246 -11.07 18.47 -18.53
CA LEU A 246 -12.48 18.35 -18.90
C LEU A 246 -13.43 19.06 -17.94
N ILE A 247 -13.10 19.12 -16.64
CA ILE A 247 -13.93 19.76 -15.60
C ILE A 247 -13.84 21.28 -15.65
N GLN A 248 -12.67 21.83 -15.97
CA GLN A 248 -12.37 23.26 -15.91
C GLN A 248 -13.40 24.15 -16.65
N PRO A 249 -13.81 23.86 -17.90
CA PRO A 249 -14.84 24.65 -18.58
C PRO A 249 -16.23 24.52 -17.93
N LEU A 250 -16.48 23.44 -17.17
CA LEU A 250 -17.77 23.19 -16.52
C LEU A 250 -17.95 23.97 -15.22
N LEU A 251 -16.86 24.45 -14.58
CA LEU A 251 -16.89 25.13 -13.27
C LEU A 251 -17.72 26.42 -13.25
N ASN A 252 -17.92 27.04 -14.42
CA ASN A 252 -18.73 28.26 -14.59
C ASN A 252 -20.01 28.03 -15.42
N SER A 253 -20.38 26.76 -15.64
CA SER A 253 -21.51 26.38 -16.48
C SER A 253 -22.77 26.06 -15.67
N SER A 254 -23.86 25.70 -16.35
CA SER A 254 -25.05 25.13 -15.70
C SER A 254 -24.75 23.86 -14.90
N GLN A 255 -23.64 23.17 -15.17
CA GLN A 255 -23.17 21.96 -14.46
C GLN A 255 -22.18 22.27 -13.33
N ALA A 256 -21.94 23.55 -13.00
CA ALA A 256 -20.93 23.97 -12.03
C ALA A 256 -21.00 23.22 -10.69
N ALA A 257 -22.20 22.95 -10.16
CA ALA A 257 -22.36 22.25 -8.88
C ALA A 257 -21.71 20.85 -8.89
N LEU A 258 -21.94 20.06 -9.95
CA LEU A 258 -21.34 18.76 -10.14
C LEU A 258 -19.84 18.84 -10.47
N ALA A 259 -19.46 19.84 -11.27
CA ALA A 259 -18.07 20.08 -11.64
C ALA A 259 -17.20 20.40 -10.42
N TRP A 260 -17.66 21.30 -9.54
CA TRP A 260 -16.98 21.62 -8.28
C TRP A 260 -16.94 20.45 -7.30
N ASP A 261 -18.01 19.64 -7.21
CA ASP A 261 -18.03 18.43 -6.40
C ASP A 261 -16.98 17.40 -6.88
N THR A 262 -16.92 17.20 -8.20
CA THR A 262 -15.96 16.30 -8.83
C THR A 262 -14.52 16.81 -8.69
N TYR A 263 -14.32 18.13 -8.82
CA TYR A 263 -13.02 18.76 -8.60
C TYR A 263 -12.56 18.60 -7.15
N GLY A 264 -13.47 18.80 -6.19
CA GLY A 264 -13.24 18.55 -4.78
C GLY A 264 -12.80 17.11 -4.50
N LEU A 265 -13.42 16.13 -5.15
CA LEU A 265 -13.02 14.71 -5.06
C LEU A 265 -11.60 14.47 -5.58
N ILE A 266 -11.24 15.05 -6.72
CA ILE A 266 -9.89 14.94 -7.27
C ILE A 266 -8.86 15.50 -6.29
N LEU A 267 -9.12 16.69 -5.74
CA LEU A 267 -8.25 17.32 -4.75
C LEU A 267 -8.09 16.46 -3.48
N GLN A 268 -9.14 15.78 -3.00
CA GLN A 268 -9.00 14.82 -1.90
C GLN A 268 -8.10 13.65 -2.26
N ARG A 269 -8.21 13.12 -3.47
CA ARG A 269 -7.39 11.99 -3.93
C ARG A 269 -5.92 12.37 -4.07
N GLU A 270 -5.64 13.65 -4.27
CA GLU A 270 -4.30 14.25 -4.28
C GLU A 270 -3.85 14.78 -2.91
N GLU A 271 -4.66 14.57 -1.86
CA GLU A 271 -4.40 15.02 -0.50
C GLU A 271 -4.26 16.55 -0.34
N LYS A 272 -4.82 17.33 -1.28
CA LYS A 272 -4.94 18.79 -1.23
C LYS A 272 -6.19 19.17 -0.44
N TRP A 273 -6.11 19.01 0.89
CA TRP A 273 -7.28 19.02 1.76
C TRP A 273 -7.96 20.39 1.86
N GLU A 274 -7.18 21.47 1.96
CA GLU A 274 -7.67 22.85 2.01
C GLU A 274 -8.40 23.24 0.72
N GLU A 275 -7.79 23.01 -0.43
CA GLU A 275 -8.40 23.31 -1.73
C GLU A 275 -9.64 22.45 -1.97
N SER A 276 -9.60 21.20 -1.53
CA SER A 276 -10.78 20.31 -1.58
C SER A 276 -11.94 20.85 -0.75
N LEU A 277 -11.65 21.33 0.47
CA LEU A 277 -12.66 21.94 1.33
C LEU A 277 -13.33 23.14 0.65
N ASP A 278 -12.53 23.99 0.01
CA ASP A 278 -13.04 25.15 -0.74
C ASP A 278 -13.92 24.71 -1.91
N ALA A 279 -13.47 23.73 -2.70
CA ALA A 279 -14.21 23.20 -3.84
C ALA A 279 -15.57 22.60 -3.42
N TYR A 280 -15.60 21.75 -2.39
CA TYR A 280 -16.86 21.19 -1.89
C TYR A 280 -17.76 22.25 -1.25
N SER A 281 -17.19 23.27 -0.61
CA SER A 281 -17.97 24.38 -0.05
C SER A 281 -18.66 25.19 -1.15
N ILE A 282 -18.00 25.38 -2.30
CA ILE A 282 -18.60 25.99 -3.49
C ILE A 282 -19.69 25.08 -4.05
N ALA A 283 -19.40 23.78 -4.23
CA ALA A 283 -20.36 22.79 -4.72
C ALA A 283 -21.63 22.75 -3.86
N LEU A 284 -21.49 22.73 -2.52
CA LEU A 284 -22.59 22.70 -1.57
C LEU A 284 -23.52 23.91 -1.75
N LYS A 285 -22.95 25.13 -1.82
CA LYS A 285 -23.72 26.36 -2.06
C LYS A 285 -24.51 26.28 -3.37
N LEU A 286 -23.87 25.79 -4.43
CA LEU A 286 -24.51 25.65 -5.75
C LEU A 286 -25.63 24.60 -5.73
N TRP A 287 -25.47 23.50 -5.00
CA TRP A 287 -26.52 22.49 -4.86
C TRP A 287 -27.70 22.98 -4.02
N GLN A 288 -27.46 23.78 -2.97
CA GLN A 288 -28.51 24.38 -2.16
C GLN A 288 -29.34 25.39 -2.97
N ASN A 289 -28.70 26.14 -3.87
CA ASN A 289 -29.39 27.07 -4.77
C ASN A 289 -30.23 26.35 -5.86
N LYS A 290 -30.11 25.03 -5.97
CA LYS A 290 -30.84 24.19 -6.93
C LYS A 290 -31.73 23.17 -6.21
N ALA A 291 -32.37 23.56 -5.11
CA ALA A 291 -33.14 22.65 -4.26
C ALA A 291 -34.22 21.83 -5.01
N GLU A 292 -34.77 22.36 -6.11
CA GLU A 292 -35.77 21.67 -6.94
C GLU A 292 -35.17 20.61 -7.89
N ASN A 293 -33.84 20.57 -8.05
CA ASN A 293 -33.17 19.58 -8.88
C ASN A 293 -33.15 18.22 -8.15
N PRO A 294 -33.62 17.12 -8.78
CA PRO A 294 -33.58 15.78 -8.17
C PRO A 294 -32.18 15.33 -7.71
N GLN A 295 -31.12 15.85 -8.32
CA GLN A 295 -29.72 15.55 -7.98
C GLN A 295 -29.21 16.35 -6.79
N ALA A 296 -29.91 17.40 -6.35
CA ALA A 296 -29.43 18.30 -5.30
C ALA A 296 -29.21 17.57 -3.96
N LEU A 297 -30.08 16.64 -3.58
CA LEU A 297 -29.90 15.86 -2.35
C LEU A 297 -28.62 15.00 -2.40
N ALA A 298 -28.38 14.33 -3.53
CA ALA A 298 -27.18 13.52 -3.73
C ALA A 298 -25.92 14.40 -3.74
N GLY A 299 -25.96 15.54 -4.42
CA GLY A 299 -24.88 16.51 -4.46
C GLY A 299 -24.56 17.12 -3.09
N GLN A 300 -25.57 17.51 -2.30
CA GLN A 300 -25.36 17.99 -0.94
C GLN A 300 -24.78 16.90 -0.03
N THR A 301 -25.26 15.65 -0.17
CA THR A 301 -24.72 14.49 0.57
C THR A 301 -23.25 14.26 0.23
N SER A 302 -22.89 14.30 -1.06
CA SER A 302 -21.51 14.21 -1.54
C SER A 302 -20.65 15.32 -0.95
N ALA A 303 -21.10 16.58 -1.06
CA ALA A 303 -20.35 17.73 -0.59
C ALA A 303 -20.15 17.73 0.93
N TYR A 304 -21.17 17.39 1.74
CA TYR A 304 -20.99 17.29 3.19
C TYR A 304 -20.03 16.17 3.59
N ARG A 305 -20.05 15.03 2.89
CA ARG A 305 -19.07 13.96 3.10
C ARG A 305 -17.65 14.43 2.76
N GLY A 306 -17.49 15.13 1.64
CA GLY A 306 -16.24 15.75 1.22
C GLY A 306 -15.70 16.73 2.24
N ILE A 307 -16.52 17.70 2.67
CA ILE A 307 -16.20 18.70 3.70
C ILE A 307 -15.77 18.02 5.00
N ALA A 308 -16.57 17.07 5.50
CA ALA A 308 -16.28 16.40 6.76
C ALA A 308 -14.93 15.65 6.74
N LEU A 309 -14.60 15.01 5.61
CA LEU A 309 -13.32 14.34 5.43
C LEU A 309 -12.17 15.35 5.33
N ALA A 310 -12.32 16.43 4.57
CA ALA A 310 -11.30 17.47 4.42
C ALA A 310 -11.00 18.16 5.76
N GLU A 311 -12.03 18.61 6.48
CA GLU A 311 -11.88 19.24 7.80
C GLU A 311 -11.22 18.30 8.82
N LYS A 312 -11.58 17.01 8.79
CA LYS A 312 -10.95 15.99 9.62
C LYS A 312 -9.44 15.90 9.34
N LYS A 313 -9.03 15.89 8.06
CA LYS A 313 -7.62 15.77 7.64
C LYS A 313 -6.80 17.02 7.95
N ILE A 314 -7.40 18.21 7.87
CA ILE A 314 -6.79 19.49 8.26
C ILE A 314 -6.69 19.62 9.80
N GLY A 315 -7.41 18.78 10.56
CA GLY A 315 -7.43 18.81 12.03
C GLY A 315 -8.55 19.68 12.64
N LYS A 316 -9.43 20.26 11.80
CA LYS A 316 -10.64 21.01 12.18
C LYS A 316 -11.74 20.08 12.70
N THR A 317 -11.45 19.46 13.85
CA THR A 317 -12.22 18.32 14.38
C THR A 317 -13.67 18.68 14.72
N ALA A 318 -13.91 19.85 15.32
CA ALA A 318 -15.25 20.26 15.70
C ALA A 318 -16.13 20.52 14.47
N GLN A 319 -15.56 21.14 13.43
CA GLN A 319 -16.26 21.40 12.19
C GLN A 319 -16.56 20.10 11.44
N ALA A 320 -15.58 19.18 11.38
CA ALA A 320 -15.76 17.87 10.78
C ALA A 320 -16.93 17.10 11.41
N GLU A 321 -17.05 17.13 12.75
CA GLU A 321 -18.17 16.53 13.46
C GLU A 321 -19.52 17.12 13.03
N VAL A 322 -19.61 18.45 12.95
CA VAL A 322 -20.82 19.15 12.49
C VAL A 322 -21.18 18.74 11.06
N ALA A 323 -20.19 18.66 10.17
CA ALA A 323 -20.40 18.23 8.79
C ALA A 323 -20.89 16.77 8.70
N TYR A 324 -20.32 15.84 9.48
CA TYR A 324 -20.83 14.47 9.55
C TYR A 324 -22.26 14.38 10.12
N GLN A 325 -22.59 15.20 11.13
CA GLN A 325 -23.97 15.23 11.66
C GLN A 325 -24.97 15.77 10.63
N LYS A 326 -24.58 16.78 9.84
CA LYS A 326 -25.38 17.26 8.70
C LYS A 326 -25.55 16.17 7.64
N LEU A 327 -24.48 15.42 7.33
CA LEU A 327 -24.54 14.28 6.42
C LEU A 327 -25.57 13.23 6.88
N ILE A 328 -25.55 12.84 8.16
CA ILE A 328 -26.53 11.90 8.72
C ILE A 328 -27.97 12.42 8.65
N THR A 329 -28.14 13.72 8.95
CA THR A 329 -29.47 14.35 8.92
C THR A 329 -30.06 14.33 7.50
N LEU A 330 -29.23 14.51 6.48
CA LEU A 330 -29.64 14.49 5.08
C LEU A 330 -29.84 13.07 4.53
N ALA A 331 -28.93 12.15 4.88
CA ALA A 331 -28.91 10.80 4.35
C ALA A 331 -28.47 9.81 5.44
N PRO A 332 -29.40 9.28 6.26
CA PRO A 332 -29.10 8.35 7.36
C PRO A 332 -28.86 6.93 6.84
N THR A 333 -27.90 6.76 5.94
CA THR A 333 -27.52 5.45 5.37
C THR A 333 -26.60 4.69 6.32
N ALA A 334 -26.54 3.37 6.15
CA ALA A 334 -25.63 2.52 6.92
C ALA A 334 -24.17 2.99 6.80
N GLU A 335 -23.75 3.35 5.59
CA GLU A 335 -22.41 3.84 5.31
C GLU A 335 -22.12 5.16 6.02
N ASN A 336 -23.03 6.14 5.95
CA ASN A 336 -22.82 7.43 6.62
C ASN A 336 -22.77 7.26 8.14
N HIS A 337 -23.60 6.37 8.71
CA HIS A 337 -23.51 6.00 10.13
C HIS A 337 -22.16 5.37 10.47
N PHE A 338 -21.65 4.47 9.64
CA PHE A 338 -20.36 3.84 9.88
C PHE A 338 -19.18 4.83 9.75
N LEU A 339 -19.26 5.79 8.82
CA LEU A 339 -18.28 6.87 8.70
C LEU A 339 -18.21 7.73 9.97
N LEU A 340 -19.37 8.11 10.52
CA LEU A 340 -19.42 8.86 11.78
C LEU A 340 -18.95 8.00 12.97
N ALA A 341 -19.25 6.71 12.98
CA ALA A 341 -18.71 5.78 13.99
C ALA A 341 -17.18 5.76 13.99
N ARG A 342 -16.56 5.66 12.80
CA ARG A 342 -15.10 5.70 12.60
C ARG A 342 -14.51 7.04 13.02
N PHE A 343 -15.19 8.14 12.72
CA PHE A 343 -14.78 9.45 13.20
C PHE A 343 -14.73 9.49 14.75
N TYR A 344 -15.77 8.98 15.43
CA TYR A 344 -15.78 8.95 16.89
C TYR A 344 -14.79 7.96 17.51
N GLU A 345 -14.53 6.84 16.84
CA GLU A 345 -13.50 5.87 17.22
C GLU A 345 -12.12 6.55 17.32
N GLU A 346 -11.72 7.28 16.28
CA GLU A 346 -10.44 8.01 16.25
C GLU A 346 -10.36 9.11 17.32
N LYS A 347 -11.50 9.65 17.73
CA LYS A 347 -11.61 10.64 18.82
C LYS A 347 -11.84 10.00 20.19
N GLN A 348 -11.75 8.67 20.28
CA GLN A 348 -11.93 7.90 21.51
C GLN A 348 -13.27 8.16 22.22
N ARG A 349 -14.31 8.52 21.46
CA ARG A 349 -15.68 8.70 21.97
C ARG A 349 -16.46 7.41 21.82
N SER A 350 -16.07 6.40 22.60
CA SER A 350 -16.50 5.00 22.42
C SER A 350 -18.02 4.80 22.43
N GLU A 351 -18.77 5.49 23.30
CA GLU A 351 -20.23 5.36 23.33
C GLU A 351 -20.88 5.82 22.01
N LEU A 352 -20.45 6.97 21.48
CA LEU A 352 -20.96 7.50 20.22
C LEU A 352 -20.52 6.64 19.03
N ALA A 353 -19.28 6.16 19.04
CA ALA A 353 -18.75 5.26 18.02
C ALA A 353 -19.57 3.96 17.97
N MET A 354 -19.80 3.33 19.12
CA MET A 354 -20.61 2.11 19.25
C MET A 354 -22.05 2.34 18.81
N LYS A 355 -22.68 3.44 19.23
CA LYS A 355 -24.06 3.80 18.84
C LYS A 355 -24.22 3.85 17.31
N HIS A 356 -23.34 4.57 16.63
CA HIS A 356 -23.42 4.70 15.17
C HIS A 356 -23.01 3.41 14.43
N ALA A 357 -22.06 2.63 14.97
CA ALA A 357 -21.72 1.32 14.42
C ALA A 357 -22.91 0.34 14.49
N GLN A 358 -23.65 0.36 15.61
CA GLN A 358 -24.88 -0.44 15.77
C GLN A 358 -25.96 0.00 14.77
N GLN A 359 -26.14 1.30 14.56
CA GLN A 359 -27.08 1.82 13.55
C GLN A 359 -26.69 1.37 12.13
N ALA A 360 -25.41 1.44 11.77
CA ALA A 360 -24.93 0.94 10.49
C ALA A 360 -25.23 -0.56 10.28
N ALA A 361 -24.94 -1.38 11.30
CA ALA A 361 -25.22 -2.82 11.27
C ALA A 361 -26.72 -3.13 11.19
N ALA A 362 -27.57 -2.31 11.82
CA ALA A 362 -29.02 -2.48 11.77
C ALA A 362 -29.60 -2.13 10.38
N LEU A 363 -29.09 -1.07 9.75
CA LEU A 363 -29.56 -0.60 8.44
C LEU A 363 -29.12 -1.51 7.29
N ALA A 364 -27.90 -2.06 7.33
CA ALA A 364 -27.41 -2.99 6.31
C ALA A 364 -26.56 -4.11 6.94
N PRO A 365 -27.20 -5.13 7.55
CA PRO A 365 -26.51 -6.20 8.25
C PRO A 365 -25.53 -6.99 7.38
N GLY A 366 -25.88 -7.22 6.11
CA GLY A 366 -25.03 -7.99 5.19
C GLY A 366 -23.67 -7.34 4.93
N GLN A 367 -23.57 -6.01 5.01
CA GLN A 367 -22.34 -5.26 4.74
C GLN A 367 -21.64 -4.81 6.04
N PHE A 368 -22.40 -4.40 7.05
CA PHE A 368 -21.83 -3.70 8.22
C PHE A 368 -21.87 -4.49 9.52
N LYS A 369 -22.46 -5.69 9.58
CA LYS A 369 -22.49 -6.48 10.83
C LYS A 369 -21.09 -6.80 11.35
N GLU A 370 -20.26 -7.44 10.54
CA GLU A 370 -18.89 -7.83 10.92
C GLU A 370 -18.00 -6.59 11.18
N PRO A 371 -17.94 -5.57 10.29
CA PRO A 371 -17.17 -4.34 10.55
C PRO A 371 -17.60 -3.59 11.81
N ALA A 372 -18.90 -3.53 12.10
CA ALA A 372 -19.42 -2.87 13.29
C ALA A 372 -19.09 -3.67 14.55
N GLN A 373 -19.24 -5.00 14.54
CA GLN A 373 -18.88 -5.86 15.67
C GLN A 373 -17.39 -5.71 16.02
N LYS A 374 -16.51 -5.75 15.01
CA LYS A 374 -15.07 -5.53 15.21
C LYS A 374 -14.76 -4.16 15.82
N LEU A 375 -15.43 -3.09 15.35
CA LEU A 375 -15.29 -1.76 15.93
C LEU A 375 -15.75 -1.75 17.39
N ILE A 376 -16.93 -2.31 17.67
CA ILE A 376 -17.51 -2.36 19.01
C ILE A 376 -16.62 -3.14 19.98
N GLU A 377 -16.10 -4.29 19.58
CA GLU A 377 -15.17 -5.09 20.40
C GLU A 377 -13.88 -4.33 20.68
N MET A 378 -13.32 -3.68 19.66
CA MET A 378 -12.15 -2.82 19.83
C MET A 378 -12.42 -1.71 20.85
N MET A 379 -13.54 -0.98 20.73
CA MET A 379 -13.92 0.08 21.69
C MET A 379 -14.17 -0.44 23.10
N LYS A 380 -14.71 -1.66 23.24
CA LYS A 380 -14.83 -2.31 24.55
C LYS A 380 -13.46 -2.63 25.13
N SER A 381 -12.55 -3.19 24.33
CA SER A 381 -11.23 -3.63 24.78
C SER A 381 -10.24 -2.48 25.07
N SER A 382 -10.30 -1.39 24.29
CA SER A 382 -9.37 -0.26 24.38
C SER A 382 -9.51 0.55 25.68
N HIS A 383 -10.67 0.49 26.34
CA HIS A 383 -10.89 1.14 27.63
C HIS A 383 -10.32 0.37 28.84
N PHE A 384 -9.84 -0.87 28.68
CA PHE A 384 -9.35 -1.69 29.81
C PHE A 384 -7.83 -1.59 30.08
N GLY A 385 -7.09 -0.78 29.31
CA GLY A 385 -5.64 -0.62 29.46
C GLY A 385 -5.18 0.23 30.66
N CYS A 386 -6.07 1.02 31.27
CA CYS A 386 -5.75 1.88 32.40
C CYS A 386 -6.84 1.73 33.49
N PHE A 387 -6.53 1.03 34.59
CA PHE A 387 -7.36 0.85 35.79
C PHE A 387 -8.58 -0.09 35.70
N ARG A 388 -8.35 -1.38 35.99
CA ARG A 388 -9.32 -2.19 36.72
C ARG A 388 -8.71 -2.62 38.06
N ILE A 389 -8.57 -1.64 38.97
CA ILE A 389 -8.48 -1.95 40.39
C ILE A 389 -9.85 -2.49 40.77
N TYR A 390 -9.83 -3.76 41.17
CA TYR A 390 -10.84 -4.51 41.92
C TYR A 390 -11.91 -3.61 42.57
N ARG A 391 -13.10 -3.51 41.96
CA ARG A 391 -14.32 -3.28 42.73
C ARG A 391 -14.92 -4.66 42.93
N SER A 392 -14.46 -5.34 43.98
CA SER A 392 -15.20 -6.44 44.57
C SER A 392 -16.55 -5.89 44.98
N SER A 393 -17.57 -6.17 44.17
CA SER A 393 -18.92 -6.34 44.70
C SER A 393 -18.86 -7.51 45.67
N LEU A 394 -18.70 -7.21 46.96
CA LEU A 394 -19.15 -8.13 47.98
C LEU A 394 -20.67 -8.29 47.81
N PRO A 395 -21.19 -9.52 47.88
CA PRO A 395 -22.62 -9.76 47.95
C PRO A 395 -23.15 -9.51 49.37
N GLU A 396 -24.40 -9.06 49.43
CA GLU A 396 -25.40 -9.20 50.51
C GLU A 396 -25.25 -8.35 51.79
N ALA A 397 -26.15 -7.35 51.93
CA ALA A 397 -27.33 -7.42 52.83
C ALA A 397 -28.39 -6.40 52.39
#